data_AF-A0A382RKR0-F1
#
_entry.id   AF-A0A382RKR0-F1
#
_cell.length_a   1.000
_cell.length_b   1.000
_cell.length_c   1.000
_cell.angle_alpha   90.00
_cell.angle_beta   90.00
_cell.angle_gamma   90.00
#
_symmetry.space_group_name_H-M   'P 1'
#
loop_
_entity.id
_entity.type
_entity.pdbx_description
1 polymer ?
#
loop_
_entity_poly.entity_id
_entity_poly.type
_entity_poly.pdbx_seq_one_letter_code
_entity_poly.pdbx_strand_id
1 'polypeptide(L)'
;MNPLKIYLLDLTYDTITLSTEAFPLNVGYIAAYTKERFGPNVEITLFKYIADVERELKKSPPDILGVSNYSWNHRIGREMSSIFSKLNPDGIVVLGGPNFPVDLPSQERFFRENPDVDIYVSVEGEIGFTNVVEKALEAKSHKEIRTKVLSKPIDGCITRSTNGKLQYTIPEIRIKKLDEIPSPYLTGLMDKFFDGKLCPTIQTNRGCPFHCTFCTDGRDSVNQVNNFSLDRVHAEIDYIATHVTWNKAQLLISDLNFGMFPKDTEICDYIDESKKKYGYPK
;
A
#
# COMPACT_ATOMS: atom_id res chain seq x y z
N MET A 1 12.30 0.90 23.38
CA MET A 1 12.00 -0.32 22.59
C MET A 1 12.83 -0.23 21.32
N ASN A 2 13.14 -1.35 20.67
CA ASN A 2 13.68 -1.28 19.30
C ASN A 2 12.63 -0.62 18.39
N PRO A 3 13.02 -0.04 17.24
CA PRO A 3 12.07 0.46 16.26
C PRO A 3 11.03 -0.62 15.92
N LEU A 4 9.78 -0.20 15.78
CA LEU A 4 8.68 -1.09 15.42
C LEU A 4 8.94 -1.67 14.03
N LYS A 5 9.05 -3.00 13.95
CA LYS A 5 9.36 -3.67 12.68
C LYS A 5 8.08 -3.90 11.89
N ILE A 6 8.06 -3.47 10.64
CA ILE A 6 6.88 -3.50 9.78
C ILE A 6 7.26 -4.11 8.45
N TYR A 7 6.55 -5.16 8.03
CA TYR A 7 6.63 -5.66 6.66
C TYR A 7 5.36 -5.27 5.91
N LEU A 8 5.51 -4.65 4.75
CA LEU A 8 4.39 -4.33 3.86
C LEU A 8 4.48 -5.15 2.59
N LEU A 9 3.41 -5.89 2.28
CA LEU A 9 3.37 -6.86 1.21
C LEU A 9 2.48 -6.37 0.08
N ASP A 10 3.01 -6.32 -1.13
CA ASP A 10 2.24 -6.18 -2.37
C ASP A 10 2.61 -7.32 -3.30
N LEU A 11 2.15 -8.53 -2.98
CA LEU A 11 2.70 -9.75 -3.58
C LEU A 11 2.22 -9.98 -5.01
N THR A 12 3.09 -10.59 -5.80
CA THR A 12 2.79 -11.11 -7.15
C THR A 12 3.13 -12.59 -7.24
N TYR A 13 2.32 -13.36 -7.96
CA TYR A 13 2.68 -14.72 -8.34
C TYR A 13 3.74 -14.67 -9.45
N ASP A 14 4.80 -15.45 -9.30
CA ASP A 14 5.95 -15.51 -10.20
C ASP A 14 6.33 -16.95 -10.62
N THR A 15 5.47 -17.93 -10.33
CA THR A 15 5.76 -19.37 -10.53
C THR A 15 5.79 -19.80 -12.00
N ILE A 16 4.91 -19.25 -12.83
CA ILE A 16 4.86 -19.54 -14.29
C ILE A 16 5.30 -18.30 -15.07
N THR A 17 4.71 -17.16 -14.72
CA THR A 17 5.05 -15.83 -15.20
C THR A 17 4.73 -14.84 -14.09
N LEU A 18 5.19 -13.59 -14.22
CA LEU A 18 4.78 -12.51 -13.33
C LEU A 18 3.31 -12.18 -13.59
N SER A 19 2.44 -12.47 -12.62
CA SER A 19 1.02 -12.17 -12.73
C SER A 19 0.75 -10.68 -12.76
N THR A 20 1.48 -9.92 -11.94
CA THR A 20 1.52 -8.46 -11.99
C THR A 20 2.97 -8.01 -11.95
N GLU A 21 3.40 -7.32 -13.01
CA GLU A 21 4.76 -6.84 -13.14
C GLU A 21 4.95 -5.41 -12.61
N ALA A 22 3.91 -4.75 -12.09
CA ALA A 22 4.00 -3.38 -11.56
C ALA A 22 4.85 -3.30 -10.28
N PHE A 23 5.54 -2.18 -10.08
CA PHE A 23 6.17 -1.84 -8.80
C PHE A 23 5.13 -1.81 -7.67
N PRO A 24 5.54 -2.11 -6.41
CA PRO A 24 4.64 -2.10 -5.25
C PRO A 24 4.37 -0.66 -4.76
N LEU A 25 3.89 0.20 -5.67
CA LEU A 25 3.72 1.64 -5.45
C LEU A 25 2.74 1.95 -4.30
N ASN A 26 1.65 1.18 -4.24
CA ASN A 26 0.62 1.28 -3.19
C ASN A 26 1.22 1.21 -1.78
N VAL A 27 1.93 0.13 -1.44
CA VAL A 27 2.58 -0.02 -0.13
C VAL A 27 3.81 0.88 0.02
N GLY A 28 4.39 1.32 -1.10
CA GLY A 28 5.39 2.38 -1.15
C GLY A 28 4.89 3.69 -0.54
N TYR A 29 3.71 4.17 -0.95
CA TYR A 29 3.11 5.37 -0.35
C TYR A 29 2.85 5.21 1.15
N ILE A 30 2.33 4.05 1.57
CA ILE A 30 2.11 3.75 2.99
C ILE A 30 3.42 3.81 3.77
N ALA A 31 4.49 3.19 3.24
CA ALA A 31 5.80 3.25 3.88
C ALA A 31 6.35 4.67 3.95
N ALA A 32 6.28 5.43 2.86
CA ALA A 32 6.80 6.79 2.79
C ALA A 32 6.11 7.70 3.81
N TYR A 33 4.78 7.67 3.85
CA TYR A 33 3.97 8.45 4.80
C TYR A 33 4.18 8.01 6.25
N THR A 34 4.30 6.70 6.50
CA THR A 34 4.59 6.18 7.85
C THR A 34 5.98 6.59 8.33
N LYS A 35 7.00 6.56 7.44
CA LYS A 35 8.35 7.02 7.78
C LYS A 35 8.40 8.52 8.05
N GLU A 36 7.67 9.34 7.30
CA GLU A 36 7.60 10.78 7.57
C GLU A 36 7.02 11.07 8.95
N ARG A 37 5.94 10.36 9.35
CA ARG A 37 5.34 10.55 10.68
C ARG A 37 6.21 10.07 11.83
N PHE A 38 6.83 8.89 11.71
CA PHE A 38 7.43 8.20 12.87
C PHE A 38 8.95 8.10 12.82
N GLY A 39 9.57 8.40 11.67
CA GLY A 39 11.01 8.47 11.48
C GLY A 39 11.75 7.23 11.99
N PRO A 40 12.71 7.39 12.93
CA PRO A 40 13.53 6.29 13.43
C PRO A 40 12.77 5.29 14.32
N ASN A 41 11.51 5.58 14.68
CA ASN A 41 10.71 4.67 15.51
C ASN A 41 10.15 3.48 14.73
N VAL A 42 10.29 3.45 13.40
CA VAL A 42 9.79 2.37 12.53
C VAL A 42 10.89 1.85 11.60
N GLU A 43 10.93 0.53 11.43
CA GLU A 43 11.75 -0.15 10.43
C GLU A 43 10.82 -0.84 9.43
N ILE A 44 10.73 -0.30 8.20
CA ILE A 44 9.77 -0.77 7.19
C ILE A 44 10.50 -1.46 6.04
N THR A 45 10.07 -2.69 5.72
CA THR A 45 10.53 -3.44 4.55
C THR A 45 9.36 -3.78 3.63
N LEU A 46 9.51 -3.46 2.34
CA LEU A 46 8.51 -3.72 1.30
C LEU A 46 8.77 -5.07 0.61
N PHE A 47 7.74 -5.83 0.26
CA PHE A 47 7.90 -7.11 -0.43
C PHE A 47 7.00 -7.24 -1.65
N LYS A 48 7.59 -7.72 -2.75
CA LYS A 48 6.90 -8.07 -3.98
C LYS A 48 6.90 -9.58 -4.25
N TYR A 49 7.97 -10.26 -3.87
CA TYR A 49 8.18 -11.68 -4.13
C TYR A 49 7.89 -12.55 -2.91
N ILE A 50 7.23 -13.68 -3.18
CA ILE A 50 6.74 -14.63 -2.19
C ILE A 50 7.90 -15.25 -1.40
N ALA A 51 8.93 -15.71 -2.12
CA ALA A 51 10.09 -16.36 -1.52
C ALA A 51 10.86 -15.43 -0.57
N ASP A 52 10.88 -14.12 -0.86
CA ASP A 52 11.56 -13.14 -0.03
C ASP A 52 10.81 -12.89 1.28
N VAL A 53 9.49 -12.68 1.22
CA VAL A 53 8.70 -12.51 2.44
C VAL A 53 8.70 -13.78 3.29
N GLU A 54 8.57 -14.97 2.69
CA GLU A 54 8.57 -16.23 3.43
C GLU A 54 9.89 -16.43 4.20
N ARG A 55 11.02 -16.15 3.54
CA ARG A 55 12.35 -16.22 4.16
C ARG A 55 12.48 -15.23 5.31
N GLU A 56 12.10 -13.96 5.10
CA GLU A 56 12.27 -12.93 6.13
C GLU A 56 11.29 -13.09 7.30
N LEU A 57 10.07 -13.59 7.07
CA LEU A 57 9.15 -13.96 8.14
C LEU A 57 9.75 -15.04 9.04
N LYS A 58 10.34 -16.10 8.48
CA LYS A 58 10.96 -17.18 9.27
C LYS A 58 12.20 -16.72 10.03
N LYS A 59 12.97 -15.79 9.45
CA LYS A 59 14.22 -15.29 10.02
C LYS A 59 13.98 -14.25 11.12
N SER A 60 13.07 -13.31 10.89
CA SER A 60 12.80 -12.19 11.78
C SER A 60 11.37 -11.69 11.54
N PRO A 61 10.36 -12.31 12.17
CA PRO A 61 8.98 -11.83 12.07
C PRO A 61 8.87 -10.34 12.46
N PRO A 62 8.03 -9.55 11.75
CA PRO A 62 7.78 -8.15 12.10
C PRO A 62 6.83 -8.04 13.30
N ASP A 63 6.61 -6.83 13.80
CA ASP A 63 5.55 -6.51 14.76
C ASP A 63 4.21 -6.28 14.07
N ILE A 64 4.25 -5.68 12.87
CA ILE A 64 3.09 -5.44 12.02
C ILE A 64 3.33 -6.03 10.63
N LEU A 65 2.39 -6.85 10.17
CA LEU A 65 2.31 -7.31 8.79
C LEU A 65 1.20 -6.55 8.06
N GLY A 66 1.57 -5.60 7.21
CA GLY A 66 0.66 -4.93 6.29
C GLY A 66 0.54 -5.70 4.97
N VAL A 67 -0.67 -6.00 4.52
CA VAL A 67 -0.92 -6.79 3.31
C VAL A 67 -1.85 -6.06 2.37
N SER A 68 -1.36 -5.74 1.18
CA SER A 68 -2.20 -5.23 0.09
C SER A 68 -3.13 -6.35 -0.39
N ASN A 69 -4.42 -6.07 -0.46
CA ASN A 69 -5.47 -7.03 -0.77
C ASN A 69 -6.16 -6.66 -2.07
N TYR A 70 -5.81 -7.41 -3.12
CA TYR A 70 -6.37 -7.34 -4.46
C TYR A 70 -6.88 -8.71 -4.90
N SER A 71 -7.75 -8.73 -5.91
CA SER A 71 -8.31 -9.98 -6.46
C SER A 71 -7.22 -10.97 -6.91
N TRP A 72 -6.07 -10.49 -7.40
CA TRP A 72 -4.95 -11.33 -7.86
C TRP A 72 -4.02 -11.83 -6.75
N ASN A 73 -3.99 -11.22 -5.55
CA ASN A 73 -3.05 -11.59 -4.49
C ASN A 73 -3.71 -11.98 -3.15
N HIS A 74 -5.02 -11.87 -3.00
CA HIS A 74 -5.73 -12.13 -1.73
C HIS A 74 -5.42 -13.51 -1.11
N ARG A 75 -5.30 -14.57 -1.94
CA ARG A 75 -5.01 -15.92 -1.45
C ARG A 75 -3.62 -16.02 -0.83
N ILE A 76 -2.63 -15.41 -1.45
CA ILE A 76 -1.26 -15.44 -0.93
C ILE A 76 -1.08 -14.50 0.26
N GLY A 77 -1.75 -13.33 0.24
CA GLY A 77 -1.81 -12.44 1.40
C GLY A 77 -2.38 -13.14 2.63
N ARG A 78 -3.45 -13.93 2.45
CA ARG A 78 -4.03 -14.76 3.52
C ARG A 78 -3.06 -15.82 4.04
N GLU A 79 -2.35 -16.51 3.15
CA GLU A 79 -1.37 -17.52 3.55
C GLU A 79 -0.21 -16.91 4.36
N MET A 80 0.34 -15.78 3.89
CA MET A 80 1.40 -15.06 4.61
C MET A 80 0.92 -14.55 5.96
N SER A 81 -0.34 -14.10 6.07
CA SER A 81 -0.95 -13.71 7.33
C SER A 81 -1.03 -14.89 8.30
N SER A 82 -1.42 -16.08 7.84
CA SER A 82 -1.50 -17.27 8.67
C SER A 82 -0.13 -17.77 9.14
N ILE A 83 0.88 -17.72 8.27
CA ILE A 83 2.27 -18.04 8.63
C ILE A 83 2.78 -17.05 9.69
N PHE A 84 2.56 -15.76 9.46
CA PHE A 84 2.97 -14.71 10.39
C PHE A 84 2.32 -14.86 11.76
N SER A 85 1.00 -15.06 11.84
CA SER A 85 0.29 -15.20 13.13
C SER A 85 0.77 -16.40 13.96
N LYS A 86 1.30 -17.44 13.32
CA LYS A 86 1.94 -18.58 14.01
C LYS A 86 3.34 -18.22 14.54
N LEU A 87 4.09 -17.43 13.77
CA LEU A 87 5.46 -17.04 14.11
C LEU A 87 5.50 -15.90 15.14
N ASN A 88 4.54 -14.98 15.10
CA ASN A 88 4.38 -13.89 16.05
C ASN A 88 2.90 -13.72 16.46
N PRO A 89 2.44 -14.47 17.48
CA PRO A 89 1.07 -14.35 17.99
C PRO A 89 0.73 -12.99 18.61
N ASP A 90 1.74 -12.21 19.00
CA ASP A 90 1.60 -10.86 19.55
C ASP A 90 1.65 -9.77 18.48
N GLY A 91 1.89 -10.16 17.22
CA GLY A 91 1.90 -9.28 16.07
C GLY A 91 0.49 -8.85 15.64
N ILE A 92 0.45 -7.85 14.75
CA ILE A 92 -0.79 -7.36 14.15
C ILE A 92 -0.79 -7.57 12.64
N VAL A 93 -1.86 -8.16 12.12
CA VAL A 93 -2.12 -8.27 10.68
C VAL A 93 -3.08 -7.16 10.25
N VAL A 94 -2.60 -6.30 9.34
CA VAL A 94 -3.38 -5.22 8.75
C VAL A 94 -3.55 -5.47 7.26
N LEU A 95 -4.78 -5.63 6.78
CA LEU A 95 -5.07 -5.66 5.36
C LEU A 95 -5.56 -4.29 4.88
N GLY A 96 -5.34 -4.00 3.61
CA GLY A 96 -5.91 -2.82 2.94
C GLY A 96 -5.94 -3.01 1.44
N GLY A 97 -6.81 -2.27 0.74
CA GLY A 97 -6.97 -2.37 -0.71
C GLY A 97 -8.43 -2.56 -1.15
N PRO A 98 -8.68 -2.61 -2.47
CA PRO A 98 -10.03 -2.53 -3.01
C PRO A 98 -10.82 -3.85 -2.95
N ASN A 99 -10.16 -4.99 -2.68
CA ASN A 99 -10.80 -6.31 -2.67
C ASN A 99 -11.54 -6.60 -1.35
N PHE A 100 -12.45 -5.72 -0.96
CA PHE A 100 -13.18 -5.79 0.30
C PHE A 100 -14.65 -5.43 0.13
N PRO A 101 -15.57 -6.18 0.76
CA PRO A 101 -17.00 -5.92 0.63
C PRO A 101 -17.42 -4.57 1.22
N VAL A 102 -18.46 -3.98 0.65
CA VAL A 102 -18.98 -2.66 1.06
C VAL A 102 -20.02 -2.78 2.17
N ASP A 103 -20.85 -3.83 2.17
CA ASP A 103 -21.92 -4.03 3.15
C ASP A 103 -21.42 -4.73 4.43
N LEU A 104 -21.96 -4.32 5.58
CA LEU A 104 -21.57 -4.85 6.90
C LEU A 104 -21.69 -6.39 7.01
N PRO A 105 -22.77 -7.05 6.55
CA PRO A 105 -22.87 -8.51 6.63
C PRO A 105 -21.74 -9.25 5.88
N SER A 106 -21.36 -8.74 4.71
CA SER A 106 -20.25 -9.32 3.93
C SER A 106 -18.89 -9.01 4.54
N GLN A 107 -18.73 -7.85 5.20
CA GLN A 107 -17.52 -7.54 5.98
C GLN A 107 -17.38 -8.49 7.18
N GLU A 108 -18.45 -8.76 7.91
CA GLU A 108 -18.46 -9.76 8.98
C GLU A 108 -18.09 -11.16 8.47
N ARG A 109 -18.62 -11.54 7.30
CA ARG A 109 -18.25 -12.79 6.62
C ARG A 109 -16.75 -12.82 6.28
N PHE A 110 -16.21 -11.74 5.70
CA PHE A 110 -14.79 -11.65 5.38
C PHE A 110 -13.91 -11.89 6.61
N PHE A 111 -14.18 -11.21 7.73
CA PHE A 111 -13.39 -11.38 8.96
C PHE A 111 -13.57 -12.79 9.55
N ARG A 112 -14.76 -13.40 9.46
CA ARG A 112 -14.98 -14.79 9.89
C ARG A 112 -14.18 -15.78 9.05
N GLU A 113 -14.10 -15.58 7.75
CA GLU A 113 -13.37 -16.46 6.82
C GLU A 113 -11.86 -16.25 6.89
N ASN A 114 -11.40 -15.11 7.41
CA ASN A 114 -9.99 -14.75 7.56
C ASN A 114 -9.66 -14.45 9.04
N PRO A 115 -9.61 -15.47 9.92
CA PRO A 115 -9.44 -15.28 11.36
C PRO A 115 -8.10 -14.64 11.76
N ASP A 116 -7.07 -14.78 10.92
CA ASP A 116 -5.74 -14.23 11.14
C ASP A 116 -5.65 -12.72 10.85
N VAL A 117 -6.72 -12.09 10.34
CA VAL A 117 -6.75 -10.65 10.01
C VAL A 117 -7.27 -9.85 11.20
N ASP A 118 -6.48 -8.91 11.71
CA ASP A 118 -6.90 -8.10 12.85
C ASP A 118 -7.61 -6.82 12.42
N ILE A 119 -7.10 -6.18 11.38
CA ILE A 119 -7.53 -4.86 10.95
C ILE A 119 -7.68 -4.83 9.43
N TYR A 120 -8.71 -4.14 8.96
CA TYR A 120 -8.85 -3.74 7.57
C TYR A 120 -8.87 -2.21 7.46
N VAL A 121 -7.95 -1.63 6.69
CA VAL A 121 -7.93 -0.20 6.37
C VAL A 121 -8.73 0.02 5.08
N SER A 122 -9.80 0.81 5.17
CA SER A 122 -10.68 1.08 4.03
C SER A 122 -10.26 2.35 3.29
N VAL A 123 -10.58 2.40 1.99
CA VAL A 123 -10.31 3.57 1.12
C VAL A 123 -8.80 3.80 0.93
N GLU A 124 -8.25 4.92 1.42
CA GLU A 124 -6.85 5.31 1.31
C GLU A 124 -6.10 4.88 2.58
N GLY A 125 -4.97 4.18 2.42
CA GLY A 125 -4.35 3.45 3.52
C GLY A 125 -3.51 4.31 4.46
N GLU A 126 -3.07 5.49 4.03
CA GLU A 126 -2.04 6.29 4.70
C GLU A 126 -2.43 6.66 6.13
N ILE A 127 -3.64 7.20 6.32
CA ILE A 127 -4.10 7.64 7.65
C ILE A 127 -4.45 6.45 8.53
N GLY A 128 -5.27 5.52 8.04
CA GLY A 128 -5.68 4.36 8.85
C GLY A 128 -4.49 3.51 9.30
N PHE A 129 -3.54 3.24 8.39
CA PHE A 129 -2.34 2.48 8.74
C PHE A 129 -1.45 3.22 9.74
N THR A 130 -1.23 4.53 9.57
CA THR A 130 -0.43 5.30 10.54
C THR A 130 -1.09 5.41 11.91
N ASN A 131 -2.42 5.44 11.98
CA ASN A 131 -3.15 5.38 13.26
C ASN A 131 -2.94 4.03 13.97
N VAL A 132 -2.86 2.93 13.22
CA VAL A 132 -2.48 1.61 13.78
C VAL A 132 -1.06 1.62 14.33
N VAL A 133 -0.11 2.18 13.57
CA VAL A 133 1.29 2.30 14.00
C VAL A 133 1.43 3.17 15.24
N GLU A 134 0.73 4.31 15.31
CA GLU A 134 0.71 5.18 16.48
C GLU A 134 0.26 4.42 17.73
N LYS A 135 -0.83 3.64 17.62
CA LYS A 135 -1.32 2.80 18.72
C LYS A 135 -0.34 1.70 19.12
N ALA A 136 0.37 1.11 18.16
CA ALA A 136 1.39 0.12 18.45
C ALA A 136 2.59 0.72 19.22
N LEU A 137 2.99 1.96 18.89
CA LEU A 137 4.08 2.67 19.55
C LEU A 137 3.77 3.07 21.01
N GLU A 138 2.49 3.11 21.41
CA GLU A 138 2.09 3.29 22.82
C GLU A 138 2.37 2.06 23.71
N ALA A 139 2.69 0.90 23.12
CA ALA A 139 3.01 -0.31 23.85
C ALA A 139 4.35 -0.20 24.59
N LYS A 140 4.48 -0.85 25.75
CA LYS A 140 5.74 -0.86 26.53
C LYS A 140 6.61 -2.09 26.24
N SER A 141 6.06 -3.09 25.56
CA SER A 141 6.80 -4.24 25.03
C SER A 141 6.12 -4.82 23.79
N HIS A 142 6.83 -5.64 23.03
CA HIS A 142 6.29 -6.34 21.86
C HIS A 142 5.02 -7.14 22.18
N LYS A 143 4.97 -7.79 23.37
CA LYS A 143 3.81 -8.57 23.83
C LYS A 143 2.56 -7.72 24.08
N GLU A 144 2.73 -6.43 24.33
CA GLU A 144 1.61 -5.53 24.58
C GLU A 144 1.00 -4.95 23.30
N ILE A 145 1.71 -5.00 22.16
CA ILE A 145 1.30 -4.37 20.89
C ILE A 145 -0.12 -4.79 20.53
N ARG A 146 -0.36 -6.11 20.44
CA ARG A 146 -1.67 -6.64 20.06
C ARG A 146 -2.79 -6.16 20.96
N THR A 147 -2.60 -6.24 22.27
CA THR A 147 -3.63 -5.80 23.23
C THR A 147 -3.85 -4.29 23.15
N LYS A 148 -2.80 -3.48 22.95
CA LYS A 148 -2.91 -2.03 22.82
C LYS A 148 -3.67 -1.63 21.57
N VAL A 149 -3.25 -2.13 20.42
CA VAL A 149 -3.86 -1.83 19.12
C VAL A 149 -5.33 -2.24 19.09
N LEU A 150 -5.66 -3.43 19.60
CA LEU A 150 -7.04 -3.98 19.53
C LEU A 150 -7.93 -3.57 20.71
N SER A 151 -7.47 -2.70 21.61
CA SER A 151 -8.22 -2.28 22.80
C SER A 151 -9.33 -1.27 22.50
N LYS A 152 -9.18 -0.49 21.43
CA LYS A 152 -10.09 0.59 21.05
C LYS A 152 -10.26 0.62 19.53
N PRO A 153 -11.38 1.16 19.02
CA PRO A 153 -11.53 1.47 17.61
C PRO A 153 -10.43 2.43 17.11
N ILE A 154 -10.06 2.30 15.84
CA ILE A 154 -9.01 3.10 15.18
C ILE A 154 -9.60 3.77 13.94
N ASP A 155 -9.49 5.09 13.85
CA ASP A 155 -10.06 5.85 12.73
C ASP A 155 -9.44 5.43 11.39
N GLY A 156 -10.31 5.24 10.40
CA GLY A 156 -9.96 4.73 9.06
C GLY A 156 -9.93 3.20 8.97
N CYS A 157 -10.29 2.50 10.06
CA CYS A 157 -10.13 1.06 10.17
C CYS A 157 -11.42 0.35 10.60
N ILE A 158 -11.52 -0.91 10.16
CA ILE A 158 -12.39 -1.92 10.74
C ILE A 158 -11.50 -2.83 11.57
N THR A 159 -11.75 -2.88 12.88
CA THR A 159 -10.87 -3.56 13.83
C THR A 159 -11.59 -4.74 14.48
N ARG A 160 -10.95 -5.90 14.48
CA ARG A 160 -11.36 -7.05 15.29
C ARG A 160 -10.80 -6.87 16.70
N SER A 161 -11.65 -6.50 17.63
CA SER A 161 -11.24 -6.30 19.02
C SER A 161 -10.83 -7.61 19.69
N THR A 162 -10.20 -7.51 20.87
CA THR A 162 -9.72 -8.65 21.65
C THR A 162 -10.82 -9.66 22.05
N ASN A 163 -12.10 -9.26 22.04
CA ASN A 163 -13.23 -10.16 22.29
C ASN A 163 -13.83 -10.77 21.01
N GLY A 164 -13.21 -10.53 19.84
CA GLY A 164 -13.63 -11.04 18.55
C GLY A 164 -14.73 -10.23 17.85
N LYS A 165 -15.28 -9.17 18.47
CA LYS A 165 -16.27 -8.29 17.81
C LYS A 165 -15.58 -7.29 16.90
N LEU A 166 -16.22 -7.03 15.75
CA LEU A 166 -15.82 -5.97 14.83
C LEU A 166 -16.24 -4.60 15.36
N GLN A 167 -15.31 -3.66 15.22
CA GLN A 167 -15.47 -2.25 15.55
C GLN A 167 -15.25 -1.45 14.28
N TYR A 168 -16.16 -0.54 13.99
CA TYR A 168 -16.16 0.25 12.76
C TYR A 168 -15.92 1.71 13.10
N THR A 169 -14.82 2.24 12.60
CA THR A 169 -14.48 3.66 12.69
C THR A 169 -14.05 4.10 11.31
N ILE A 170 -15.06 4.35 10.48
CA ILE A 170 -14.87 4.71 9.07
C ILE A 170 -15.35 6.16 8.87
N PRO A 171 -14.70 7.17 9.46
CA PRO A 171 -14.75 8.48 8.84
C PRO A 171 -14.14 8.33 7.44
N GLU A 172 -14.76 8.92 6.42
CA GLU A 172 -14.16 9.01 5.10
C GLU A 172 -12.93 9.93 5.20
N ILE A 173 -11.77 9.35 5.45
CA ILE A 173 -10.51 10.08 5.55
C ILE A 173 -9.76 9.91 4.23
N ARG A 174 -9.82 10.96 3.40
CA ARG A 174 -9.00 11.07 2.19
C ARG A 174 -8.08 12.27 2.27
N ILE A 175 -6.83 12.06 1.85
CA ILE A 175 -5.85 13.15 1.77
C ILE A 175 -6.17 13.94 0.50
N LYS A 176 -6.58 15.21 0.64
CA LYS A 176 -6.93 16.05 -0.52
C LYS A 176 -5.70 16.64 -1.19
N LYS A 177 -4.72 17.08 -0.39
CA LYS A 177 -3.45 17.59 -0.89
C LYS A 177 -2.46 16.44 -0.99
N LEU A 178 -2.43 15.77 -2.13
CA LEU A 178 -1.66 14.53 -2.28
C LEU A 178 -0.15 14.71 -2.06
N ASP A 179 0.38 15.92 -2.24
CA ASP A 179 1.78 16.23 -1.93
C ASP A 179 2.14 16.15 -0.44
N GLU A 180 1.16 16.00 0.46
CA GLU A 180 1.41 15.62 1.86
C GLU A 180 1.86 14.17 2.02
N ILE A 181 1.75 13.34 0.98
CA ILE A 181 2.22 11.95 0.97
C ILE A 181 3.60 11.95 0.32
N PRO A 182 4.71 11.63 1.01
CA PRO A 182 6.03 11.65 0.40
C PRO A 182 6.15 10.66 -0.78
N SER A 183 7.02 10.98 -1.72
CA SER A 183 7.25 10.10 -2.87
C SER A 183 8.04 8.85 -2.47
N PRO A 184 7.53 7.63 -2.73
CA PRO A 184 8.29 6.41 -2.51
C PRO A 184 9.51 6.30 -3.43
N TYR A 185 9.49 6.94 -4.61
CA TYR A 185 10.65 7.02 -5.49
C TYR A 185 11.71 7.96 -4.92
N LEU A 186 11.34 9.22 -4.66
CA LEU A 186 12.31 10.24 -4.23
C LEU A 186 12.88 9.99 -2.82
N THR A 187 12.31 9.05 -2.07
CA THR A 187 12.82 8.60 -0.77
C THR A 187 13.73 7.37 -0.86
N GLY A 188 13.95 6.82 -2.06
CA GLY A 188 14.75 5.61 -2.30
C GLY A 188 14.08 4.30 -1.84
N LEU A 189 12.82 4.34 -1.40
CA LEU A 189 12.10 3.14 -0.95
C LEU A 189 11.88 2.13 -2.08
N MET A 190 11.90 2.59 -3.33
CA MET A 190 11.65 1.78 -4.52
C MET A 190 12.92 1.16 -5.13
N ASP A 191 14.12 1.53 -4.68
CA ASP A 191 15.40 1.24 -5.38
C ASP A 191 15.61 -0.25 -5.65
N LYS A 192 15.28 -1.10 -4.67
CA LYS A 192 15.45 -2.55 -4.81
C LYS A 192 14.52 -3.22 -5.82
N PHE A 193 13.46 -2.54 -6.24
CA PHE A 193 12.50 -3.03 -7.23
C PHE A 193 12.93 -2.71 -8.66
N PHE A 194 14.01 -1.94 -8.84
CA PHE A 194 14.68 -1.78 -10.13
C PHE A 194 15.52 -3.02 -10.47
N ASP A 195 14.87 -4.17 -10.55
CA ASP A 195 15.51 -5.50 -10.59
C ASP A 195 15.53 -6.15 -11.99
N GLY A 196 15.09 -5.43 -13.03
CA GLY A 196 14.97 -5.95 -14.38
C GLY A 196 13.66 -6.69 -14.67
N LYS A 197 12.89 -7.06 -13.65
CA LYS A 197 11.67 -7.87 -13.78
C LYS A 197 10.41 -7.02 -13.72
N LEU A 198 10.37 -6.07 -12.79
CA LEU A 198 9.22 -5.21 -12.57
C LEU A 198 9.19 -4.02 -13.53
N CYS A 199 8.02 -3.41 -13.66
CA CYS A 199 7.71 -2.26 -14.49
C CYS A 199 7.42 -1.06 -13.58
N PRO A 200 8.23 0.01 -13.63
CA PRO A 200 7.98 1.22 -12.86
C PRO A 200 6.57 1.74 -13.11
N THR A 201 5.91 2.18 -12.04
CA THR A 201 4.52 2.64 -12.08
C THR A 201 4.42 3.99 -11.38
N ILE A 202 3.77 4.97 -12.00
CA ILE A 202 3.49 6.28 -11.39
C ILE A 202 1.99 6.46 -11.17
N GLN A 203 1.65 7.32 -10.22
CA GLN A 203 0.30 7.80 -9.99
C GLN A 203 0.34 9.33 -10.00
N THR A 204 -0.49 9.95 -10.82
CA THR A 204 -0.55 11.41 -10.98
C THR A 204 -1.79 11.99 -10.30
N ASN A 205 -2.82 11.17 -10.08
CA ASN A 205 -4.04 11.55 -9.38
C ASN A 205 -4.69 10.39 -8.62
N ARG A 206 -5.63 10.72 -7.72
CA ARG A 206 -6.46 9.77 -6.99
C ARG A 206 -7.93 10.16 -7.02
N GLY A 207 -8.78 9.21 -7.37
CA GLY A 207 -10.23 9.35 -7.44
C GLY A 207 -10.76 9.34 -8.87
N CYS A 208 -12.07 9.23 -9.01
CA CYS A 208 -12.71 9.15 -10.33
C CYS A 208 -14.08 9.84 -10.32
N PRO A 209 -14.37 10.79 -11.22
CA PRO A 209 -15.64 11.54 -11.19
C PRO A 209 -16.85 10.70 -11.66
N PHE A 210 -16.64 9.46 -12.10
CA PHE A 210 -17.68 8.59 -12.61
C PHE A 210 -18.29 7.71 -11.50
N HIS A 211 -19.58 7.41 -11.64
CA HIS A 211 -20.35 6.60 -10.69
C HIS A 211 -20.73 5.24 -11.32
N CYS A 212 -19.75 4.55 -11.90
CA CYS A 212 -19.97 3.26 -12.56
C CYS A 212 -20.40 2.20 -11.54
N THR A 213 -21.61 1.64 -11.70
CA THR A 213 -22.23 0.70 -10.74
C THR A 213 -21.45 -0.61 -10.53
N PHE A 214 -20.57 -0.96 -11.46
CA PHE A 214 -19.72 -2.16 -11.40
C PHE A 214 -18.31 -1.90 -10.85
N CYS A 215 -17.93 -0.63 -10.65
CA CYS A 215 -16.56 -0.25 -10.32
C CYS A 215 -16.43 0.05 -8.82
N THR A 216 -15.41 -0.53 -8.16
CA THR A 216 -15.08 -0.20 -6.76
C THR A 216 -14.75 1.29 -6.59
N ASP A 217 -14.22 1.96 -7.60
CA ASP A 217 -13.94 3.39 -7.57
C ASP A 217 -15.08 4.27 -8.07
N GLY A 218 -16.23 3.66 -8.42
CA GLY A 218 -17.47 4.39 -8.74
C GLY A 218 -18.26 4.88 -7.52
N ARG A 219 -17.64 4.85 -6.33
CA ARG A 219 -18.26 5.20 -5.05
C ARG A 219 -18.07 6.68 -4.73
N ASP A 220 -19.07 7.27 -4.06
CA ASP A 220 -19.05 8.67 -3.65
C ASP A 220 -17.81 9.03 -2.81
N SER A 221 -17.34 8.10 -1.97
CA SER A 221 -16.18 8.31 -1.11
C SER A 221 -14.89 8.61 -1.87
N VAL A 222 -14.78 8.21 -3.15
CA VAL A 222 -13.60 8.41 -3.99
C VAL A 222 -13.90 9.21 -5.27
N ASN A 223 -15.07 9.84 -5.35
CA ASN A 223 -15.51 10.49 -6.58
C ASN A 223 -14.78 11.81 -6.89
N GLN A 224 -14.21 12.45 -5.86
CA GLN A 224 -13.38 13.64 -6.02
C GLN A 224 -11.96 13.26 -6.46
N VAL A 225 -11.52 13.84 -7.58
CA VAL A 225 -10.16 13.69 -8.08
C VAL A 225 -9.23 14.70 -7.40
N ASN A 226 -8.22 14.17 -6.71
CA ASN A 226 -7.12 14.93 -6.13
C ASN A 226 -5.84 14.67 -6.94
N ASN A 227 -4.98 15.67 -7.07
CA ASN A 227 -3.80 15.61 -7.95
C ASN A 227 -2.51 15.75 -7.16
N PHE A 228 -1.47 15.02 -7.57
CA PHE A 228 -0.09 15.36 -7.24
C PHE A 228 0.35 16.58 -8.07
N SER A 229 1.31 17.36 -7.58
CA SER A 229 1.89 18.45 -8.38
C SER A 229 2.66 17.92 -9.58
N LEU A 230 2.68 18.71 -10.67
CA LEU A 230 3.47 18.40 -11.86
C LEU A 230 4.97 18.32 -11.52
N ASP A 231 5.48 19.25 -10.71
CA ASP A 231 6.88 19.24 -10.28
C ASP A 231 7.30 17.91 -9.65
N ARG A 232 6.44 17.34 -8.79
CA ARG A 232 6.66 16.02 -8.22
C ARG A 232 6.61 14.93 -9.27
N VAL A 233 5.60 14.91 -10.12
CA VAL A 233 5.44 13.87 -11.16
C VAL A 233 6.65 13.89 -12.10
N HIS A 234 7.12 15.07 -12.50
CA HIS A 234 8.33 15.25 -13.30
C HIS A 234 9.57 14.70 -12.58
N ALA A 235 9.74 15.02 -11.30
CA ALA A 235 10.84 14.50 -10.50
C ALA A 235 10.81 12.97 -10.37
N GLU A 236 9.62 12.37 -10.20
CA GLU A 236 9.45 10.92 -10.18
C GLU A 236 9.78 10.28 -11.54
N ILE A 237 9.38 10.90 -12.65
CA ILE A 237 9.74 10.44 -14.01
C ILE A 237 11.25 10.47 -14.21
N ASP A 238 11.92 11.57 -13.87
CA ASP A 238 13.38 11.70 -13.96
C ASP A 238 14.09 10.69 -13.06
N TYR A 239 13.59 10.48 -11.84
CA TYR A 239 14.11 9.47 -10.93
C TYR A 239 14.04 8.08 -11.56
N ILE A 240 12.87 7.69 -12.07
CA ILE A 240 12.69 6.38 -12.69
C ILE A 240 13.61 6.25 -13.92
N ALA A 241 13.65 7.26 -14.79
CA ALA A 241 14.43 7.21 -16.03
C ALA A 241 15.93 7.05 -15.79
N THR A 242 16.45 7.56 -14.67
CA THR A 242 17.87 7.42 -14.29
C THR A 242 18.19 6.10 -13.59
N HIS A 243 17.19 5.41 -13.03
CA HIS A 243 17.37 4.14 -12.31
C HIS A 243 17.05 2.90 -13.14
N VAL A 244 16.29 3.03 -14.23
CA VAL A 244 16.07 1.94 -15.17
C VAL A 244 17.36 1.67 -15.95
N THR A 245 18.02 0.54 -15.65
CA THR A 245 19.30 0.16 -16.26
C THR A 245 19.17 -0.91 -17.35
N TRP A 246 17.96 -1.45 -17.57
CA TRP A 246 17.69 -2.52 -18.51
C TRP A 246 16.76 -2.07 -19.64
N ASN A 247 16.63 -2.90 -20.68
CA ASN A 247 15.88 -2.57 -21.87
C ASN A 247 14.35 -2.72 -21.70
N LYS A 248 13.77 -2.36 -20.55
CA LYS A 248 12.31 -2.21 -20.49
C LYS A 248 11.92 -0.87 -21.08
N ALA A 249 10.93 -0.94 -21.97
CA ALA A 249 10.37 0.20 -22.66
C ALA A 249 9.26 0.90 -21.87
N GLN A 250 8.67 0.23 -20.88
CA GLN A 250 7.36 0.57 -20.36
C GLN A 250 7.45 1.37 -19.05
N LEU A 251 6.60 2.40 -18.95
CA LEU A 251 6.23 3.10 -17.73
C LEU A 251 4.71 2.93 -17.56
N LEU A 252 4.26 2.44 -16.40
CA LEU A 252 2.84 2.29 -16.11
C LEU A 252 2.29 3.54 -15.42
N ILE A 253 1.06 3.92 -15.75
CA ILE A 253 0.32 4.98 -15.05
C ILE A 253 -0.89 4.33 -14.40
N SER A 254 -0.99 4.43 -13.07
CA SER A 254 -2.05 3.76 -12.28
C SER A 254 -3.29 4.63 -12.03
N ASP A 255 -3.41 5.76 -12.70
CA ASP A 255 -4.58 6.64 -12.56
C ASP A 255 -5.81 5.96 -13.16
N LEU A 256 -6.98 6.24 -12.57
CA LEU A 256 -8.24 5.62 -12.98
C LEU A 256 -8.77 6.15 -14.32
N ASN A 257 -8.25 7.29 -14.78
CA ASN A 257 -8.80 8.08 -15.89
C ASN A 257 -7.72 8.93 -16.58
N PHE A 258 -6.48 8.44 -16.66
CA PHE A 258 -5.41 9.14 -17.38
C PHE A 258 -5.80 9.43 -18.84
N GLY A 259 -5.54 10.66 -19.29
CA GLY A 259 -5.93 11.16 -20.61
C GLY A 259 -7.26 11.93 -20.61
N MET A 260 -7.91 12.08 -19.46
CA MET A 260 -9.17 12.81 -19.33
C MET A 260 -8.96 14.29 -18.95
N PHE A 261 -7.85 14.62 -18.29
CA PHE A 261 -7.62 15.96 -17.76
C PHE A 261 -6.60 16.75 -18.60
N PRO A 262 -6.72 18.08 -18.70
CA PRO A 262 -5.75 18.91 -19.44
C PRO A 262 -4.29 18.70 -19.01
N LYS A 263 -4.06 18.49 -17.70
CA LYS A 263 -2.73 18.21 -17.14
C LYS A 263 -2.10 16.91 -17.66
N ASP A 264 -2.90 15.96 -18.15
CA ASP A 264 -2.40 14.68 -18.63
C ASP A 264 -1.58 14.88 -19.92
N THR A 265 -1.90 15.92 -20.70
CA THR A 265 -1.10 16.35 -21.85
C THR A 265 0.28 16.83 -21.42
N GLU A 266 0.37 17.65 -20.37
CA GLU A 266 1.65 18.15 -19.85
C GLU A 266 2.53 16.99 -19.35
N ILE A 267 1.92 15.99 -18.70
CA ILE A 267 2.61 14.77 -18.27
C ILE A 267 3.09 13.97 -19.48
N CYS A 268 2.28 13.86 -20.55
CA CYS A 268 2.69 13.19 -21.79
C CYS A 268 3.88 13.91 -22.46
N ASP A 269 3.84 15.24 -22.53
CA ASP A 269 4.93 16.05 -23.08
C ASP A 269 6.22 15.83 -22.28
N TYR A 270 6.15 15.81 -20.96
CA TYR A 270 7.30 15.55 -20.10
C TYR A 270 7.83 14.10 -20.23
N ILE A 271 6.94 13.12 -20.43
CA ILE A 271 7.35 11.74 -20.73
C ILE A 271 8.15 11.68 -22.05
N ASP A 272 7.73 12.42 -23.09
CA ASP A 272 8.47 12.51 -24.35
C ASP A 272 9.81 13.23 -24.19
N GLU A 273 9.88 14.27 -23.36
CA GLU A 273 11.14 14.92 -22.99
C GLU A 273 12.09 13.96 -22.26
N SER A 274 11.59 13.21 -21.27
CA SER A 274 12.35 12.16 -20.58
C SER A 274 12.87 11.12 -21.56
N LYS A 275 12.04 10.68 -22.52
CA LYS A 275 12.45 9.75 -23.57
C LYS A 275 13.59 10.31 -24.41
N LYS A 276 13.53 11.58 -24.84
CA LYS A 276 14.61 12.23 -25.61
C LYS A 276 15.89 12.38 -24.79
N LYS A 277 15.77 12.68 -23.49
CA LYS A 277 16.89 12.97 -22.59
C LYS A 277 17.60 11.71 -22.10
N TYR A 278 16.84 10.71 -21.67
CA TYR A 278 17.35 9.50 -21.00
C TYR A 278 17.18 8.22 -21.83
N GLY A 279 16.42 8.27 -22.94
CA GLY A 279 16.08 7.09 -23.71
C GLY A 279 15.02 6.20 -23.04
N TYR A 280 14.25 6.74 -22.08
CA TYR A 280 13.20 6.05 -21.34
C TYR A 280 12.02 6.99 -21.00
N PRO A 281 10.76 6.53 -21.07
CA PRO A 281 10.31 5.22 -21.58
C PRO A 281 10.51 5.09 -23.10
N LYS A 282 10.46 3.87 -23.67
CA LYS A 282 10.74 3.62 -25.10
C LYS A 282 9.48 3.35 -25.89
#